data_AF-A0A7X9IFT0-F1
#
_entry.id   AF-A0A7X9IFT0-F1
#
_cell.length_a   1.000
_cell.length_b   1.000
_cell.length_c   1.000
_cell.angle_alpha   90.00
_cell.angle_beta   90.00
_cell.angle_gamma   90.00
#
_symmetry.space_group_name_H-M   'P 1'
#
loop_
_entity.id
_entity.type
_entity.pdbx_description
1 polymer ?
#
loop_
_entity_poly.entity_id
_entity_poly.type
_entity_poly.pdbx_seq_one_letter_code
_entity_poly.pdbx_strand_id
1 'polypeptide(L)'
;LEPEDTLPLTLAYVAGDNFHVNGPDFEQYWDPLIPHNYQDRLSFADLGVNAKWAHWIFDNPGVDTDGNKDSGTFIWVCEVDGTALCFDENEPPPDSLMPDCRKTYIAGDGVPDFRGASPPPAPVLDIIPEFGRLRIRWNGEISERNIDVFSGMADFEGYRVYYGEDNRTSDYVLVAGYDREDFNMYTWDPIRQLWNITDVPLERDSIEALFGRGFRPEDYAGDDTPYIKNGVYYYFTRQDWNTSDLGRADGIHRVYPEADPNDPSDTTEAGHLRYYEYEFFLENLLPSKPYWVTVTAFDFGSRKIALSSLESALNLNAVLAYPLPSTEAVAQQGLQVQVYPNPYRIDGGYAAAGFENRDRTKAAERSRAVNFYNLPSVCTIRIYTLGGDLVAEIDHNRPDGGPDAQHEGWNLISRNTQAVVTGIYIYHVSSSLGDQLGKLVIIK
;
A
#
# COMPACT_ATOMS: atom_id res chain seq x y z
N LEU A 1 -28.81 30.33 1.53
CA LEU A 1 -27.80 30.67 0.51
C LEU A 1 -28.00 32.11 0.14
N GLU A 2 -27.16 32.97 0.68
CA GLU A 2 -27.04 34.36 0.29
C GLU A 2 -26.24 34.44 -1.03
N PRO A 3 -26.33 35.56 -1.78
CA PRO A 3 -25.44 35.80 -2.91
C PRO A 3 -23.96 35.68 -2.46
N GLU A 4 -23.17 34.93 -3.23
CA GLU A 4 -21.76 34.55 -2.97
C GLU A 4 -21.53 33.32 -2.05
N ASP A 5 -22.58 32.68 -1.53
CA ASP A 5 -22.40 31.38 -0.87
C ASP A 5 -22.06 30.27 -1.88
N THR A 6 -20.97 29.56 -1.64
CA THR A 6 -20.64 28.29 -2.34
C THR A 6 -21.29 27.11 -1.63
N LEU A 7 -22.18 26.39 -2.33
CA LEU A 7 -22.70 25.10 -1.90
C LEU A 7 -22.00 23.98 -2.70
N PRO A 8 -21.27 23.06 -2.05
CA PRO A 8 -20.84 21.84 -2.71
C PRO A 8 -22.06 20.99 -3.05
N LEU A 9 -22.23 20.67 -4.33
CA LEU A 9 -23.27 19.78 -4.82
C LEU A 9 -22.60 18.53 -5.40
N THR A 10 -22.96 17.36 -4.89
CA THR A 10 -22.59 16.08 -5.48
C THR A 10 -23.73 15.65 -6.40
N LEU A 11 -23.43 15.39 -7.68
CA LEU A 11 -24.41 14.99 -8.69
C LEU A 11 -24.09 13.58 -9.17
N ALA A 12 -25.05 12.67 -9.06
CA ALA A 12 -24.99 11.35 -9.68
C ALA A 12 -25.76 11.40 -11.02
N TYR A 13 -25.12 10.97 -12.10
CA TYR A 13 -25.81 10.73 -13.38
C TYR A 13 -25.93 9.23 -13.58
N VAL A 14 -27.16 8.73 -13.54
CA VAL A 14 -27.45 7.32 -13.80
C VAL A 14 -27.84 7.18 -15.28
N ALA A 15 -27.04 6.45 -16.04
CA ALA A 15 -27.34 6.02 -17.40
C ALA A 15 -27.51 4.51 -17.42
N GLY A 16 -28.15 3.93 -18.42
CA GLY A 16 -28.21 2.48 -18.63
C GLY A 16 -27.75 2.14 -20.03
N ASP A 17 -27.03 1.03 -20.18
CA ASP A 17 -26.77 0.48 -21.51
C ASP A 17 -28.07 -0.16 -22.06
N ASN A 18 -28.14 -0.36 -23.37
CA ASN A 18 -29.27 -1.03 -24.04
C ASN A 18 -30.67 -0.44 -23.77
N PHE A 19 -30.77 0.84 -23.37
CA PHE A 19 -32.05 1.53 -23.16
C PHE A 19 -32.96 1.42 -24.40
N HIS A 20 -32.35 1.60 -25.57
CA HIS A 20 -32.97 1.28 -26.87
C HIS A 20 -32.58 -0.15 -27.26
N VAL A 21 -33.48 -1.09 -27.03
CA VAL A 21 -33.23 -2.53 -27.30
C VAL A 21 -33.08 -2.80 -28.80
N ASN A 22 -33.91 -2.16 -29.64
CA ASN A 22 -33.77 -2.22 -31.10
C ASN A 22 -33.82 -0.82 -31.72
N GLY A 23 -32.85 -0.52 -32.59
CA GLY A 23 -32.75 0.79 -33.28
C GLY A 23 -34.02 1.26 -34.03
N PRO A 24 -34.77 0.39 -34.74
CA PRO A 24 -35.97 0.81 -35.46
C PRO A 24 -37.22 1.07 -34.61
N ASP A 25 -37.21 0.76 -33.30
CA ASP A 25 -38.43 0.74 -32.50
C ASP A 25 -39.09 2.13 -32.38
N PHE A 26 -38.29 3.20 -32.39
CA PHE A 26 -38.83 4.56 -32.39
C PHE A 26 -39.64 4.83 -33.68
N GLU A 27 -39.07 4.53 -34.85
CA GLU A 27 -39.72 4.78 -36.13
C GLU A 27 -40.96 3.91 -36.36
N GLN A 28 -40.99 2.71 -35.79
CA GLN A 28 -42.09 1.75 -35.99
C GLN A 28 -43.24 1.92 -35.00
N TYR A 29 -42.97 2.36 -33.77
CA TYR A 29 -43.95 2.29 -32.67
C TYR A 29 -44.21 3.61 -31.96
N TRP A 30 -43.48 4.69 -32.28
CA TRP A 30 -43.74 6.00 -31.71
C TRP A 30 -44.97 6.66 -32.36
N ASP A 31 -45.97 6.98 -31.53
CA ASP A 31 -47.11 7.79 -31.89
C ASP A 31 -47.40 8.78 -30.74
N PRO A 32 -47.46 10.10 -30.98
CA PRO A 32 -47.76 11.07 -29.93
C PRO A 32 -49.13 10.89 -29.27
N LEU A 33 -50.09 10.21 -29.93
CA LEU A 33 -51.40 9.87 -29.36
C LEU A 33 -51.38 8.56 -28.57
N ILE A 34 -50.40 7.68 -28.83
CA ILE A 34 -50.27 6.34 -28.23
C ILE A 34 -48.79 6.05 -27.88
N PRO A 35 -48.18 6.81 -26.97
CA PRO A 35 -46.73 6.74 -26.73
C PRO A 35 -46.29 5.44 -26.05
N HIS A 36 -47.20 4.74 -25.36
CA HIS A 36 -46.89 3.52 -24.61
C HIS A 36 -46.38 2.38 -25.50
N ASN A 37 -46.83 2.29 -26.76
CA ASN A 37 -46.34 1.29 -27.71
C ASN A 37 -44.81 1.35 -27.85
N TYR A 38 -44.24 2.54 -27.93
CA TYR A 38 -42.80 2.70 -27.94
C TYR A 38 -42.20 2.53 -26.54
N GLN A 39 -42.81 3.12 -25.50
CA GLN A 39 -42.26 3.09 -24.14
C GLN A 39 -42.13 1.68 -23.55
N ASP A 40 -43.07 0.78 -23.83
CA ASP A 40 -43.06 -0.61 -23.34
C ASP A 40 -41.93 -1.45 -23.97
N ARG A 41 -41.24 -0.93 -24.99
CA ARG A 41 -40.11 -1.58 -25.68
C ARG A 41 -38.74 -1.06 -25.20
N LEU A 42 -38.73 -0.03 -24.35
CA LEU A 42 -37.50 0.49 -23.73
C LEU A 42 -37.06 -0.45 -22.60
N SER A 43 -35.75 -0.67 -22.46
CA SER A 43 -35.21 -1.45 -21.34
C SER A 43 -34.72 -0.52 -20.23
N PHE A 44 -35.25 -0.71 -19.03
CA PHE A 44 -34.80 -0.03 -17.82
C PHE A 44 -33.93 -0.92 -16.92
N ALA A 45 -33.54 -2.11 -17.40
CA ALA A 45 -32.81 -3.09 -16.59
C ALA A 45 -31.50 -2.50 -16.03
N ASP A 46 -30.69 -1.88 -16.90
CA ASP A 46 -29.41 -1.28 -16.51
C ASP A 46 -29.60 0.01 -15.70
N LEU A 47 -30.69 0.75 -15.94
CA LEU A 47 -31.02 1.92 -15.13
C LEU A 47 -31.32 1.52 -13.68
N GLY A 48 -32.04 0.41 -13.48
CA GLY A 48 -32.33 -0.12 -12.14
C GLY A 48 -31.07 -0.59 -11.41
N VAL A 49 -30.14 -1.24 -12.13
CA VAL A 49 -28.84 -1.65 -11.58
C VAL A 49 -28.02 -0.41 -11.19
N ASN A 50 -27.88 0.55 -12.10
CA ASN A 50 -27.07 1.74 -11.87
C ASN A 50 -27.67 2.69 -10.82
N ALA A 51 -29.00 2.72 -10.68
CA ALA A 51 -29.66 3.45 -9.60
C ALA A 51 -29.41 2.82 -8.22
N LYS A 52 -29.37 1.47 -8.14
CA LYS A 52 -28.97 0.77 -6.91
C LYS A 52 -27.52 1.07 -6.55
N TRP A 53 -26.62 1.05 -7.52
CA TRP A 53 -25.22 1.44 -7.31
C TRP A 53 -25.08 2.88 -6.85
N ALA A 54 -25.80 3.81 -7.47
CA ALA A 54 -25.79 5.21 -7.06
C ALA A 54 -26.33 5.39 -5.63
N HIS A 55 -27.34 4.62 -5.22
CA HIS A 55 -27.80 4.64 -3.84
C HIS A 55 -26.72 4.17 -2.87
N TRP A 56 -26.08 3.02 -3.13
CA TRP A 56 -25.04 2.46 -2.26
C TRP A 56 -23.74 3.27 -2.19
N ILE A 57 -23.33 3.93 -3.28
CA ILE A 57 -22.10 4.73 -3.31
C ILE A 57 -22.28 6.07 -2.61
N PHE A 58 -23.50 6.62 -2.59
CA PHE A 58 -23.77 7.95 -2.05
C PHE A 58 -24.32 7.93 -0.62
N ASP A 59 -24.81 6.78 -0.17
CA ASP A 59 -25.40 6.52 1.16
C ASP A 59 -25.00 5.09 1.56
N ASN A 60 -23.76 4.95 2.03
CA ASN A 60 -23.06 3.70 2.28
C ASN A 60 -23.69 2.96 3.48
N PRO A 61 -24.21 1.74 3.27
CA PRO A 61 -24.71 0.94 4.38
C PRO A 61 -23.64 0.70 5.45
N GLY A 62 -23.94 0.99 6.71
CA GLY A 62 -23.06 0.72 7.85
C GLY A 62 -22.05 1.84 8.16
N VAL A 63 -22.17 2.99 7.51
CA VAL A 63 -21.33 4.17 7.78
C VAL A 63 -22.17 5.27 8.41
N ASP A 64 -21.62 5.93 9.43
CA ASP A 64 -22.23 7.07 10.13
C ASP A 64 -21.26 8.26 10.01
N THR A 65 -21.66 9.28 9.25
CA THR A 65 -20.81 10.48 9.06
C THR A 65 -21.25 11.70 9.85
N ASP A 66 -22.49 11.75 10.33
CA ASP A 66 -23.01 12.87 11.10
C ASP A 66 -22.92 12.63 12.64
N GLY A 67 -22.54 11.43 13.04
CA GLY A 67 -22.30 11.02 14.42
C GLY A 67 -23.58 10.73 15.22
N ASN A 68 -24.70 10.49 14.53
CA ASN A 68 -26.00 10.24 15.15
C ASN A 68 -26.16 8.78 15.66
N LYS A 69 -25.18 7.91 15.37
CA LYS A 69 -25.13 6.45 15.66
C LYS A 69 -26.16 5.61 14.92
N ASP A 70 -26.81 6.19 13.93
CA ASP A 70 -27.51 5.49 12.87
C ASP A 70 -26.49 5.20 11.77
N SER A 71 -26.54 4.00 11.22
CA SER A 71 -25.68 3.62 10.09
C SER A 71 -26.51 2.90 9.03
N GLY A 72 -27.82 3.10 9.08
CA GLY A 72 -28.78 2.53 8.17
C GLY A 72 -29.34 1.18 8.61
N THR A 73 -30.17 0.63 7.74
CA THR A 73 -30.89 -0.63 7.97
C THR A 73 -29.94 -1.82 7.88
N PHE A 74 -30.02 -2.73 8.85
CA PHE A 74 -29.21 -3.95 8.85
C PHE A 74 -30.06 -5.22 9.00
N ILE A 75 -29.44 -6.34 8.67
CA ILE A 75 -29.92 -7.69 9.01
C ILE A 75 -28.86 -8.39 9.85
N TRP A 76 -29.29 -9.34 10.68
CA TRP A 76 -28.37 -10.28 11.31
C TRP A 76 -28.14 -11.45 10.36
N VAL A 77 -26.88 -11.74 10.06
CA VAL A 77 -26.47 -12.91 9.29
C VAL A 77 -25.72 -13.84 10.23
N CYS A 78 -26.30 -15.01 10.49
CA CYS A 78 -25.76 -16.02 11.38
C CYS A 78 -25.30 -17.23 10.57
N GLU A 79 -24.07 -17.68 10.78
CA GLU A 79 -23.53 -18.82 10.05
C GLU A 79 -23.66 -20.10 10.89
N VAL A 80 -24.49 -21.04 10.43
CA VAL A 80 -24.78 -22.28 11.16
C VAL A 80 -24.50 -23.45 10.23
N ASP A 81 -23.52 -24.29 10.58
CA ASP A 81 -23.13 -25.47 9.81
C ASP A 81 -22.85 -25.15 8.31
N GLY A 82 -22.23 -23.99 8.04
CA GLY A 82 -21.94 -23.53 6.68
C GLY A 82 -23.14 -22.97 5.90
N THR A 83 -24.26 -22.73 6.58
CA THR A 83 -25.45 -22.08 5.99
C THR A 83 -25.70 -20.72 6.65
N ALA A 84 -25.87 -19.68 5.84
CA ALA A 84 -26.22 -18.35 6.32
C ALA A 84 -27.74 -18.24 6.59
N LEU A 85 -28.11 -17.91 7.82
CA LEU A 85 -29.47 -17.57 8.25
C LEU A 85 -29.57 -16.06 8.44
N CYS A 86 -30.59 -15.44 7.82
CA CYS A 86 -30.80 -14.00 7.88
C CYS A 86 -32.01 -13.65 8.77
N PHE A 87 -31.85 -12.66 9.64
CA PHE A 87 -32.89 -12.14 10.52
C PHE A 87 -33.00 -10.61 10.37
N ASP A 88 -34.21 -10.08 10.43
CA ASP A 88 -34.47 -8.64 10.35
C ASP A 88 -33.91 -7.91 11.58
N GLU A 89 -33.53 -6.64 11.47
CA GLU A 89 -33.12 -5.81 12.61
C GLU A 89 -34.16 -5.76 13.73
N ASN A 90 -35.45 -5.82 13.38
CA ASN A 90 -36.58 -5.78 14.31
C ASN A 90 -36.92 -7.15 14.90
N GLU A 91 -36.40 -8.23 14.31
CA GLU A 91 -36.60 -9.62 14.75
C GLU A 91 -35.25 -10.31 14.94
N PRO A 92 -34.47 -9.96 15.99
CA PRO A 92 -33.12 -10.46 16.17
C PRO A 92 -33.07 -11.99 16.34
N PRO A 93 -31.93 -12.63 15.99
CA PRO A 93 -31.75 -14.05 16.14
C PRO A 93 -31.85 -14.48 17.61
N PRO A 94 -32.23 -15.74 17.88
CA PRO A 94 -32.20 -16.30 19.23
C PRO A 94 -30.81 -16.13 19.89
N ASP A 95 -30.77 -15.87 21.20
CA ASP A 95 -29.53 -15.67 21.96
C ASP A 95 -28.50 -16.78 21.78
N SER A 96 -28.95 -18.01 21.53
CA SER A 96 -28.09 -19.18 21.29
C SER A 96 -27.30 -19.12 19.97
N LEU A 97 -27.78 -18.35 18.99
CA LEU A 97 -27.13 -18.15 17.69
C LEU A 97 -26.32 -16.86 17.65
N MET A 98 -26.60 -15.91 18.54
CA MET A 98 -26.00 -14.58 18.56
C MET A 98 -24.45 -14.55 18.48
N PRO A 99 -23.70 -15.48 19.13
CA PRO A 99 -22.24 -15.52 19.00
C PRO A 99 -21.72 -15.75 17.57
N ASP A 100 -22.53 -16.39 16.72
CA ASP A 100 -22.21 -16.75 15.34
C ASP A 100 -22.85 -15.78 14.32
N CYS A 101 -23.44 -14.68 14.81
CA CYS A 101 -24.14 -13.68 14.00
C CYS A 101 -23.32 -12.40 13.84
N ARG A 102 -23.37 -11.81 12.63
CA ARG A 102 -22.87 -10.47 12.34
C ARG A 102 -23.98 -9.57 11.83
N LYS A 103 -23.91 -8.27 12.14
CA LYS A 103 -24.75 -7.27 11.46
C LYS A 103 -24.24 -7.07 10.04
N THR A 104 -25.14 -7.11 9.07
CA THR A 104 -24.86 -6.79 7.67
C THR A 104 -25.81 -5.68 7.26
N TYR A 105 -25.27 -4.49 6.98
CA TYR A 105 -26.06 -3.34 6.56
C TYR A 105 -26.48 -3.50 5.10
N ILE A 106 -27.76 -3.26 4.82
CA ILE A 106 -28.38 -3.47 3.49
C ILE A 106 -28.83 -2.17 2.83
N ALA A 107 -28.94 -1.09 3.60
CA ALA A 107 -29.22 0.28 3.16
C ALA A 107 -28.52 1.28 4.09
N GLY A 108 -28.17 2.46 3.58
CA GLY A 108 -27.63 3.57 4.36
C GLY A 108 -28.69 4.27 5.21
N ASP A 109 -28.28 5.30 5.95
CA ASP A 109 -29.13 6.06 6.89
C ASP A 109 -29.82 7.29 6.23
N GLY A 110 -29.56 7.52 4.95
CA GLY A 110 -30.07 8.67 4.20
C GLY A 110 -29.20 9.92 4.33
N VAL A 111 -28.04 9.83 4.98
CA VAL A 111 -27.03 10.89 5.08
C VAL A 111 -25.94 10.64 4.05
N PRO A 112 -25.67 11.60 3.13
CA PRO A 112 -24.65 11.38 2.11
C PRO A 112 -23.23 11.25 2.69
N ASP A 113 -22.60 10.09 2.50
CA ASP A 113 -21.32 9.73 3.10
C ASP A 113 -20.28 9.19 2.11
N PHE A 114 -20.55 9.33 0.81
CA PHE A 114 -19.74 8.97 -0.36
C PHE A 114 -18.40 8.27 -0.07
N ARG A 115 -18.43 6.93 -0.11
CA ARG A 115 -17.26 6.05 -0.13
C ARG A 115 -17.39 5.03 -1.26
N GLY A 116 -16.44 5.07 -2.18
CA GLY A 116 -16.27 4.03 -3.19
C GLY A 116 -15.45 2.85 -2.66
N ALA A 117 -15.25 1.86 -3.53
CA ALA A 117 -14.24 0.83 -3.30
C ALA A 117 -12.89 1.48 -2.96
N SER A 118 -12.23 0.95 -1.94
CA SER A 118 -10.96 1.47 -1.45
C SER A 118 -9.93 0.36 -1.44
N PRO A 119 -8.67 0.64 -1.76
CA PRO A 119 -7.63 -0.37 -1.65
C PRO A 119 -7.46 -0.81 -0.19
N PRO A 120 -6.92 -2.02 0.04
CA PRO A 120 -6.51 -2.44 1.36
C PRO A 120 -5.54 -1.41 1.97
N PRO A 121 -5.61 -1.13 3.29
CA PRO A 121 -4.71 -0.19 3.95
C PRO A 121 -3.25 -0.57 3.73
N ALA A 122 -2.37 0.44 3.66
CA ALA A 122 -0.94 0.19 3.61
C ALA A 122 -0.48 -0.53 4.91
N PRO A 123 0.41 -1.54 4.82
CA PRO A 123 0.87 -2.28 5.98
C PRO A 123 1.74 -1.43 6.93
N VAL A 124 1.93 -1.92 8.15
CA VAL A 124 2.79 -1.28 9.15
C VAL A 124 4.24 -1.58 8.78
N LEU A 125 4.97 -0.57 8.29
CA LEU A 125 6.33 -0.70 7.77
C LEU A 125 7.39 -0.37 8.81
N ASP A 126 8.42 -1.19 8.88
CA ASP A 126 9.66 -0.96 9.62
C ASP A 126 10.89 -1.17 8.70
N ILE A 127 11.86 -0.27 8.79
CA ILE A 127 13.07 -0.30 7.96
C ILE A 127 14.28 -0.43 8.88
N ILE A 128 14.97 -1.56 8.76
CA ILE A 128 16.19 -1.85 9.52
C ILE A 128 17.38 -1.59 8.58
N PRO A 129 18.12 -0.49 8.79
CA PRO A 129 19.21 -0.13 7.90
C PRO A 129 20.47 -0.92 8.21
N GLU A 130 21.15 -1.36 7.16
CA GLU A 130 22.43 -2.08 7.23
C GLU A 130 23.41 -1.49 6.20
N PHE A 131 24.71 -1.73 6.35
CA PHE A 131 25.69 -1.17 5.42
C PHE A 131 25.48 -1.71 3.99
N GLY A 132 25.07 -0.84 3.07
CA GLY A 132 24.86 -1.17 1.65
C GLY A 132 23.55 -1.92 1.34
N ARG A 133 22.65 -2.10 2.32
CA ARG A 133 21.33 -2.72 2.12
C ARG A 133 20.29 -2.22 3.12
N LEU A 134 19.02 -2.34 2.78
CA LEU A 134 17.91 -2.09 3.69
C LEU A 134 17.12 -3.39 3.88
N ARG A 135 16.93 -3.80 5.14
CA ARG A 135 16.04 -4.89 5.50
C ARG A 135 14.65 -4.29 5.74
N ILE A 136 13.72 -4.64 4.87
CA ILE A 136 12.37 -4.09 4.82
C ILE A 136 11.47 -5.11 5.50
N ARG A 137 10.85 -4.73 6.62
CA ARG A 137 9.91 -5.56 7.37
C ARG A 137 8.56 -4.90 7.44
N TRP A 138 7.49 -5.67 7.31
CA TRP A 138 6.17 -5.11 7.51
C TRP A 138 5.20 -6.12 8.10
N ASN A 139 4.26 -5.59 8.88
CA ASN A 139 3.11 -6.34 9.34
C ASN A 139 1.88 -6.05 8.46
N GLY A 140 1.36 -7.12 7.88
CA GLY A 140 0.23 -7.12 6.96
C GLY A 140 -1.15 -7.27 7.57
N GLU A 141 -1.28 -7.40 8.89
CA GLU A 141 -2.55 -7.79 9.53
C GLU A 141 -3.69 -6.83 9.18
N ILE A 142 -3.41 -5.53 9.21
CA ILE A 142 -4.40 -4.49 8.86
C ILE A 142 -4.74 -4.47 7.37
N SER A 143 -3.86 -4.95 6.50
CA SER A 143 -4.04 -4.97 5.05
C SER A 143 -4.86 -6.21 4.65
N GLU A 144 -4.47 -7.39 5.13
CA GLU A 144 -5.07 -8.66 4.71
C GLU A 144 -6.44 -8.93 5.34
N ARG A 145 -6.70 -8.35 6.52
CA ARG A 145 -7.98 -8.52 7.23
C ARG A 145 -8.93 -7.35 7.01
N ASN A 146 -8.53 -6.32 6.25
CA ASN A 146 -9.40 -5.19 5.99
C ASN A 146 -10.59 -5.66 5.16
N ILE A 147 -11.79 -5.32 5.61
CA ILE A 147 -13.01 -5.57 4.85
C ILE A 147 -13.30 -4.30 4.06
N ASP A 148 -13.30 -4.39 2.75
CA ASP A 148 -13.67 -3.28 1.89
C ASP A 148 -15.16 -2.95 2.11
N VAL A 149 -15.44 -1.66 2.31
CA VAL A 149 -16.78 -1.16 2.67
C VAL A 149 -17.76 -1.37 1.52
N PHE A 150 -17.25 -1.42 0.30
CA PHE A 150 -18.07 -1.55 -0.90
C PHE A 150 -18.40 -3.01 -1.23
N SER A 151 -17.44 -3.94 -1.10
CA SER A 151 -17.63 -5.37 -1.35
C SER A 151 -18.14 -6.16 -0.13
N GLY A 152 -17.89 -5.66 1.09
CA GLY A 152 -18.16 -6.37 2.33
C GLY A 152 -17.27 -7.59 2.55
N MET A 153 -16.17 -7.71 1.79
CA MET A 153 -15.21 -8.81 1.84
C MET A 153 -13.81 -8.29 2.09
N ALA A 154 -12.94 -9.14 2.65
CA ALA A 154 -11.51 -8.88 2.62
C ALA A 154 -10.96 -9.26 1.24
N ASP A 155 -10.67 -8.26 0.43
CA ASP A 155 -10.33 -8.39 -0.99
C ASP A 155 -8.83 -8.22 -1.29
N PHE A 156 -8.00 -8.28 -0.25
CA PHE A 156 -6.55 -8.26 -0.36
C PHE A 156 -6.03 -9.33 -1.33
N GLU A 157 -5.13 -8.90 -2.21
CA GLU A 157 -4.51 -9.73 -3.24
C GLU A 157 -3.01 -9.88 -3.04
N GLY A 158 -2.32 -8.79 -2.69
CA GLY A 158 -0.87 -8.84 -2.62
C GLY A 158 -0.18 -7.59 -2.11
N TYR A 159 1.16 -7.66 -2.09
CA TYR A 159 2.04 -6.55 -1.73
C TYR A 159 2.93 -6.14 -2.90
N ARG A 160 3.30 -4.87 -2.94
CA ARG A 160 4.35 -4.36 -3.82
C ARG A 160 5.35 -3.54 -3.01
N VAL A 161 6.63 -3.82 -3.20
CA VAL A 161 7.73 -3.10 -2.54
C VAL A 161 8.33 -2.14 -3.56
N TYR A 162 8.41 -0.86 -3.18
CA TYR A 162 9.03 0.16 -4.00
C TYR A 162 10.15 0.85 -3.24
N TYR A 163 11.10 1.38 -4.00
CA TYR A 163 12.02 2.37 -3.49
C TYR A 163 12.19 3.53 -4.48
N GLY A 164 12.50 4.69 -3.96
CA GLY A 164 12.69 5.92 -4.70
C GLY A 164 13.89 6.69 -4.18
N GLU A 165 14.46 7.49 -5.06
CA GLU A 165 15.48 8.48 -4.72
C GLU A 165 14.84 9.74 -4.08
N ASP A 166 13.55 9.97 -4.30
CA ASP A 166 12.71 11.06 -3.80
C ASP A 166 11.28 10.56 -3.45
N ASN A 167 10.54 11.29 -2.62
CA ASN A 167 9.17 10.93 -2.21
C ASN A 167 8.10 11.38 -3.21
N ARG A 168 8.44 11.42 -4.50
CA ARG A 168 7.49 11.72 -5.57
C ARG A 168 7.02 10.39 -6.16
N THR A 169 5.72 10.23 -6.35
CA THR A 169 5.11 9.03 -6.96
C THR A 169 5.81 8.59 -8.24
N SER A 170 6.27 9.55 -9.05
CA SER A 170 6.96 9.28 -10.32
C SER A 170 8.38 8.74 -10.21
N ASP A 171 9.00 8.80 -9.02
CA ASP A 171 10.39 8.41 -8.77
C ASP A 171 10.53 7.00 -8.18
N TYR A 172 9.44 6.47 -7.62
CA TYR A 172 9.39 5.11 -7.10
C TYR A 172 9.51 4.07 -8.22
N VAL A 173 10.27 3.03 -7.94
CA VAL A 173 10.46 1.86 -8.81
C VAL A 173 10.05 0.62 -8.05
N LEU A 174 9.25 -0.23 -8.71
CA LEU A 174 8.86 -1.54 -8.19
C LEU A 174 10.08 -2.48 -8.16
N VAL A 175 10.35 -3.08 -7.00
CA VAL A 175 11.49 -4.00 -6.83
C VAL A 175 11.08 -5.42 -6.48
N ALA A 176 9.94 -5.60 -5.82
CA ALA A 176 9.40 -6.90 -5.50
C ALA A 176 7.87 -6.85 -5.42
N GLY A 177 7.23 -7.98 -5.68
CA GLY A 177 5.80 -8.16 -5.53
C GLY A 177 5.51 -9.51 -4.91
N TYR A 178 4.43 -9.56 -4.14
CA TYR A 178 3.76 -10.78 -3.70
C TYR A 178 2.32 -10.69 -4.16
N ASP A 179 1.79 -11.80 -4.62
CA ASP A 179 0.45 -11.91 -5.18
C ASP A 179 -0.04 -13.34 -4.95
N ARG A 180 -1.31 -13.49 -4.53
CA ARG A 180 -1.88 -14.79 -4.17
C ARG A 180 -1.89 -15.73 -5.37
N GLU A 181 -1.94 -17.04 -5.11
CA GLU A 181 -2.09 -18.01 -6.19
C GLU A 181 -3.56 -18.38 -6.39
N ASP A 182 -4.22 -17.62 -7.26
CA ASP A 182 -5.64 -17.79 -7.54
C ASP A 182 -6.00 -17.50 -9.01
N PHE A 183 -7.25 -17.81 -9.35
CA PHE A 183 -7.71 -17.83 -10.73
C PHE A 183 -9.15 -17.35 -10.85
N ASN A 184 -9.41 -16.56 -11.89
CA ASN A 184 -10.76 -16.28 -12.35
C ASN A 184 -11.29 -17.50 -13.09
N MET A 185 -12.49 -17.96 -12.74
CA MET A 185 -13.17 -19.04 -13.44
C MET A 185 -14.28 -18.50 -14.31
N TYR A 186 -14.33 -18.96 -15.56
CA TYR A 186 -15.37 -18.63 -16.51
C TYR A 186 -16.23 -19.86 -16.76
N THR A 187 -17.55 -19.70 -16.74
CA THR A 187 -18.53 -20.75 -16.96
C THR A 187 -19.41 -20.40 -18.15
N TRP A 188 -19.58 -21.33 -19.09
CA TRP A 188 -20.41 -21.11 -20.27
C TRP A 188 -21.91 -21.13 -19.95
N ASP A 189 -22.63 -20.07 -20.34
CA ASP A 189 -24.09 -20.02 -20.31
C ASP A 189 -24.66 -20.33 -21.71
N PRO A 190 -25.26 -21.51 -21.92
CA PRO A 190 -25.76 -21.91 -23.23
C PRO A 190 -27.04 -21.16 -23.63
N ILE A 191 -27.76 -20.52 -22.70
CA ILE A 191 -28.98 -19.76 -23.02
C ILE A 191 -28.59 -18.39 -23.53
N ARG A 192 -27.69 -17.71 -22.81
CA ARG A 192 -27.23 -16.36 -23.15
C ARG A 192 -26.09 -16.33 -24.16
N GLN A 193 -25.49 -17.49 -24.46
CA GLN A 193 -24.36 -17.63 -25.39
C GLN A 193 -23.16 -16.74 -24.98
N LEU A 194 -22.86 -16.72 -23.67
CA LEU A 194 -21.78 -15.91 -23.11
C LEU A 194 -21.08 -16.63 -21.96
N TRP A 195 -19.87 -16.18 -21.65
CA TRP A 195 -19.09 -16.66 -20.51
C TRP A 195 -19.39 -15.80 -19.28
N ASN A 196 -19.78 -16.46 -18.19
CA ASN A 196 -19.95 -15.82 -16.88
C ASN A 196 -18.67 -16.01 -16.05
N ILE A 197 -18.14 -14.93 -15.50
CA ILE A 197 -16.97 -14.97 -14.62
C ILE A 197 -17.39 -15.06 -13.15
N THR A 198 -16.57 -15.70 -12.32
CA THR A 198 -16.68 -15.63 -10.86
C THR A 198 -16.41 -14.22 -10.33
N ASP A 199 -17.11 -13.86 -9.26
CA ASP A 199 -16.97 -12.54 -8.62
C ASP A 199 -15.67 -12.44 -7.81
N VAL A 200 -15.32 -13.53 -7.11
CA VAL A 200 -14.10 -13.67 -6.31
C VAL A 200 -13.18 -14.68 -7.01
N PRO A 201 -11.88 -14.38 -7.19
CA PRO A 201 -10.90 -15.35 -7.65
C PRO A 201 -10.85 -16.60 -6.75
N LEU A 202 -10.54 -17.74 -7.35
CA LEU A 202 -10.50 -19.02 -6.65
C LEU A 202 -9.06 -19.43 -6.39
N GLU A 203 -8.71 -19.59 -5.12
CA GLU A 203 -7.45 -20.21 -4.71
C GLU A 203 -7.35 -21.66 -5.20
N ARG A 204 -6.12 -22.15 -5.33
CA ARG A 204 -5.83 -23.51 -5.80
C ARG A 204 -6.61 -24.59 -5.04
N ASP A 205 -6.71 -24.51 -3.71
CA ASP A 205 -7.42 -25.48 -2.90
C ASP A 205 -8.94 -25.50 -3.19
N SER A 206 -9.54 -24.32 -3.43
CA SER A 206 -10.94 -24.20 -3.81
C SER A 206 -11.20 -24.83 -5.19
N ILE A 207 -10.27 -24.64 -6.14
CA ILE A 207 -10.35 -25.26 -7.46
C ILE A 207 -10.23 -26.78 -7.35
N GLU A 208 -9.30 -27.30 -6.55
CA GLU A 208 -9.17 -28.74 -6.34
C GLU A 208 -10.40 -29.35 -5.67
N ALA A 209 -11.03 -28.65 -4.72
CA ALA A 209 -12.28 -29.08 -4.11
C ALA A 209 -13.43 -29.17 -5.13
N LEU A 210 -13.50 -28.21 -6.06
CA LEU A 210 -14.55 -28.16 -7.09
C LEU A 210 -14.31 -29.13 -8.25
N PHE A 211 -13.07 -29.33 -8.70
CA PHE A 211 -12.75 -30.04 -9.94
C PHE A 211 -12.02 -31.38 -9.73
N GLY A 212 -11.50 -31.61 -8.53
CA GLY A 212 -10.77 -32.80 -8.15
C GLY A 212 -9.31 -32.49 -7.80
N ARG A 213 -8.74 -33.28 -6.88
CA ARG A 213 -7.35 -33.14 -6.43
C ARG A 213 -6.37 -33.21 -7.60
N GLY A 214 -5.40 -32.30 -7.63
CA GLY A 214 -4.41 -32.20 -8.70
C GLY A 214 -4.92 -31.60 -10.01
N PHE A 215 -6.12 -31.02 -10.02
CA PHE A 215 -6.61 -30.25 -11.16
C PHE A 215 -5.74 -29.02 -11.38
N ARG A 216 -5.32 -28.79 -12.62
CA ARG A 216 -4.42 -27.68 -13.00
C ARG A 216 -5.20 -26.68 -13.87
N PRO A 217 -5.67 -25.56 -13.32
CA PRO A 217 -6.44 -24.57 -14.09
C PRO A 217 -5.67 -23.99 -15.28
N GLU A 218 -4.34 -23.99 -15.21
CA GLU A 218 -3.44 -23.51 -16.27
C GLU A 218 -3.51 -24.35 -17.54
N ASP A 219 -3.93 -25.62 -17.44
CA ASP A 219 -4.12 -26.49 -18.60
C ASP A 219 -5.40 -26.11 -19.39
N TYR A 220 -6.23 -25.21 -18.84
CA TYR A 220 -7.51 -24.75 -19.40
C TYR A 220 -7.60 -23.21 -19.40
N ALA A 221 -6.57 -22.56 -19.95
CA ALA A 221 -6.30 -21.12 -19.76
C ALA A 221 -7.05 -20.16 -20.71
N GLY A 222 -8.08 -20.63 -21.42
CA GLY A 222 -8.75 -19.87 -22.48
C GLY A 222 -10.03 -20.54 -22.98
N ASP A 223 -10.85 -19.76 -23.70
CA ASP A 223 -12.11 -20.22 -24.28
C ASP A 223 -11.95 -21.23 -25.43
N ASP A 224 -10.75 -21.31 -26.00
CA ASP A 224 -10.32 -22.28 -27.00
C ASP A 224 -9.92 -23.63 -26.39
N THR A 225 -9.58 -23.66 -25.10
CA THR A 225 -9.20 -24.86 -24.34
C THR A 225 -10.06 -25.08 -23.08
N PRO A 226 -11.40 -25.20 -23.18
CA PRO A 226 -12.25 -25.32 -22.01
C PRO A 226 -12.22 -26.74 -21.42
N TYR A 227 -12.26 -26.82 -20.09
CA TYR A 227 -12.57 -28.05 -19.36
C TYR A 227 -14.08 -28.33 -19.40
N ILE A 228 -14.48 -29.59 -19.54
CA ILE A 228 -15.89 -29.98 -19.59
C ILE A 228 -16.22 -30.87 -18.40
N LYS A 229 -17.17 -30.44 -17.57
CA LYS A 229 -17.71 -31.21 -16.45
C LYS A 229 -19.23 -31.20 -16.49
N ASN A 230 -19.84 -32.39 -16.52
CA ASN A 230 -21.30 -32.56 -16.55
C ASN A 230 -22.00 -31.76 -17.68
N GLY A 231 -21.35 -31.60 -18.83
CA GLY A 231 -21.89 -30.85 -19.97
C GLY A 231 -21.77 -29.32 -19.85
N VAL A 232 -21.16 -28.81 -18.79
CA VAL A 232 -20.83 -27.39 -18.61
C VAL A 232 -19.36 -27.17 -18.95
N TYR A 233 -19.06 -26.08 -19.65
CA TYR A 233 -17.72 -25.69 -20.07
C TYR A 233 -17.15 -24.66 -19.11
N TYR A 234 -15.87 -24.82 -18.78
CA TYR A 234 -15.12 -23.96 -17.86
C TYR A 234 -13.77 -23.59 -18.46
N TYR A 235 -13.31 -22.36 -18.27
CA TYR A 235 -11.90 -22.01 -18.44
C TYR A 235 -11.44 -21.09 -17.32
N PHE A 236 -10.12 -20.96 -17.16
CA PHE A 236 -9.51 -20.22 -16.07
C PHE A 236 -8.53 -19.19 -16.60
N THR A 237 -8.39 -18.07 -15.91
CA THR A 237 -7.28 -17.15 -16.14
C THR A 237 -6.66 -16.80 -14.80
N ARG A 238 -5.34 -16.70 -14.74
CA ARG A 238 -4.67 -16.18 -13.55
C ARG A 238 -5.25 -14.82 -13.17
N GLN A 239 -5.44 -14.62 -11.88
CA GLN A 239 -5.56 -13.26 -11.37
C GLN A 239 -4.14 -12.66 -11.29
N ASP A 240 -4.01 -11.40 -11.66
CA ASP A 240 -2.74 -10.69 -11.89
C ASP A 240 -1.52 -11.56 -12.32
N TRP A 241 -0.46 -11.64 -11.51
CA TRP A 241 0.80 -12.32 -11.87
C TRP A 241 1.04 -13.64 -11.13
N ASN A 242 0.29 -13.94 -10.06
CA ASN A 242 0.45 -15.09 -9.16
C ASN A 242 1.90 -15.26 -8.67
N THR A 243 2.53 -14.16 -8.23
CA THR A 243 3.86 -14.20 -7.58
C THR A 243 3.72 -14.60 -6.11
N SER A 244 3.41 -15.87 -5.86
CA SER A 244 2.99 -16.37 -4.54
C SER A 244 4.09 -17.05 -3.71
N ASP A 245 5.27 -17.25 -4.29
CA ASP A 245 6.37 -17.97 -3.64
C ASP A 245 7.04 -17.13 -2.54
N LEU A 246 6.60 -17.35 -1.31
CA LEU A 246 7.13 -16.74 -0.10
C LEU A 246 8.34 -17.49 0.49
N GLY A 247 8.85 -18.54 -0.17
CA GLY A 247 10.00 -19.33 0.28
C GLY A 247 11.34 -18.83 -0.24
N ARG A 248 11.33 -17.87 -1.17
CA ARG A 248 12.53 -17.36 -1.83
C ARG A 248 13.25 -16.31 -0.99
N ALA A 249 14.54 -16.54 -0.76
CA ALA A 249 15.39 -15.57 -0.05
C ALA A 249 15.60 -14.26 -0.82
N ASP A 250 15.49 -14.28 -2.15
CA ASP A 250 15.62 -13.10 -3.02
C ASP A 250 14.26 -12.41 -3.31
N GLY A 251 13.17 -12.95 -2.77
CA GLY A 251 11.82 -12.40 -2.87
C GLY A 251 11.26 -11.96 -1.52
N ILE A 252 10.00 -11.55 -1.54
CA ILE A 252 9.22 -11.35 -0.31
C ILE A 252 9.06 -12.72 0.35
N HIS A 253 9.33 -12.80 1.65
CA HIS A 253 9.18 -14.04 2.41
C HIS A 253 8.57 -13.79 3.78
N ARG A 254 7.98 -14.83 4.38
CA ARG A 254 7.47 -14.76 5.75
C ARG A 254 8.62 -14.84 6.74
N VAL A 255 8.59 -13.97 7.75
CA VAL A 255 9.54 -14.00 8.87
C VAL A 255 9.27 -15.23 9.75
N TYR A 256 7.99 -15.59 9.90
CA TYR A 256 7.54 -16.73 10.71
C TYR A 256 6.64 -17.66 9.86
N PRO A 257 7.22 -18.52 8.99
CA PRO A 257 6.44 -19.39 8.11
C PRO A 257 5.52 -20.38 8.83
N GLU A 258 5.85 -20.74 10.07
CA GLU A 258 5.13 -21.72 10.90
C GLU A 258 4.08 -21.08 11.83
N ALA A 259 3.92 -19.75 11.81
CA ALA A 259 2.96 -19.07 12.66
C ALA A 259 1.51 -19.45 12.28
N ASP A 260 0.63 -19.56 13.27
CA ASP A 260 -0.79 -19.90 13.08
C ASP A 260 -1.63 -18.62 12.99
N PRO A 261 -2.36 -18.36 11.89
CA PRO A 261 -3.21 -17.18 11.77
C PRO A 261 -4.36 -17.17 12.79
N ASN A 262 -4.71 -18.32 13.38
CA ASN A 262 -5.82 -18.48 14.32
C ASN A 262 -5.39 -18.44 15.79
N ASP A 263 -4.09 -18.35 16.09
CA ASP A 263 -3.60 -18.19 17.46
C ASP A 263 -3.41 -16.69 17.77
N PRO A 264 -4.38 -16.04 18.45
CA PRO A 264 -4.28 -14.61 18.77
C PRO A 264 -3.16 -14.29 19.77
N SER A 265 -2.53 -15.30 20.38
CA SER A 265 -1.42 -15.12 21.31
C SER A 265 -0.05 -15.12 20.62
N ASP A 266 0.06 -15.59 19.39
CA ASP A 266 1.32 -15.63 18.63
C ASP A 266 1.65 -14.26 18.01
N THR A 267 2.22 -13.39 18.84
CA THR A 267 2.48 -11.99 18.52
C THR A 267 3.97 -11.63 18.55
N THR A 268 4.33 -10.58 17.82
CA THR A 268 5.62 -9.90 17.91
C THR A 268 5.72 -9.11 19.21
N GLU A 269 6.91 -8.58 19.52
CA GLU A 269 7.09 -7.71 20.71
C GLU A 269 6.25 -6.43 20.64
N ALA A 270 5.91 -5.97 19.43
CA ALA A 270 5.03 -4.84 19.19
C ALA A 270 3.53 -5.19 19.31
N GLY A 271 3.19 -6.46 19.54
CA GLY A 271 1.82 -6.94 19.70
C GLY A 271 1.09 -7.25 18.39
N HIS A 272 1.79 -7.29 17.24
CA HIS A 272 1.21 -7.68 15.97
C HIS A 272 1.27 -9.19 15.76
N LEU A 273 0.29 -9.80 15.08
CA LEU A 273 0.31 -11.24 14.81
C LEU A 273 1.48 -11.64 13.91
N ARG A 274 2.25 -12.66 14.31
CA ARG A 274 3.44 -13.12 13.59
C ARG A 274 3.15 -13.69 12.21
N TYR A 275 1.95 -14.23 12.01
CA TYR A 275 1.52 -14.78 10.73
C TYR A 275 1.64 -13.77 9.57
N TYR A 276 1.39 -12.49 9.86
CA TYR A 276 1.39 -11.41 8.88
C TYR A 276 2.73 -10.66 8.79
N GLU A 277 3.82 -11.24 9.32
CA GLU A 277 5.14 -10.62 9.27
C GLU A 277 5.91 -11.07 8.03
N TYR A 278 6.22 -10.09 7.18
CA TYR A 278 6.92 -10.27 5.93
C TYR A 278 8.25 -9.51 5.92
N GLU A 279 9.16 -9.98 5.08
CA GLU A 279 10.50 -9.41 4.94
C GLU A 279 10.99 -9.43 3.49
N PHE A 280 11.76 -8.41 3.15
CA PHE A 280 12.46 -8.29 1.88
C PHE A 280 13.81 -7.56 2.07
N PHE A 281 14.85 -8.00 1.37
CA PHE A 281 16.18 -7.36 1.41
C PHE A 281 16.42 -6.54 0.15
N LEU A 282 16.48 -5.22 0.30
CA LEU A 282 16.89 -4.32 -0.77
C LEU A 282 18.41 -4.12 -0.72
N GLU A 283 19.13 -4.81 -1.61
CA GLU A 283 20.59 -4.87 -1.60
C GLU A 283 21.25 -3.96 -2.64
N ASN A 284 22.59 -3.88 -2.60
CA ASN A 284 23.43 -3.14 -3.55
C ASN A 284 23.16 -1.62 -3.58
N LEU A 285 22.79 -1.05 -2.43
CA LEU A 285 22.53 0.37 -2.29
C LEU A 285 23.80 1.15 -1.96
N LEU A 286 23.87 2.42 -2.38
CA LEU A 286 24.98 3.30 -2.05
C LEU A 286 24.79 3.86 -0.63
N PRO A 287 25.69 3.58 0.34
CA PRO A 287 25.58 4.09 1.71
C PRO A 287 25.60 5.62 1.82
N SER A 288 26.10 6.28 0.77
CA SER A 288 26.23 7.74 0.70
C SER A 288 24.95 8.47 0.29
N LYS A 289 23.85 7.75 0.06
CA LYS A 289 22.57 8.32 -0.36
C LYS A 289 21.43 7.74 0.50
N PRO A 290 20.44 8.56 0.87
CA PRO A 290 19.21 8.03 1.42
C PRO A 290 18.24 7.61 0.31
N TYR A 291 17.40 6.63 0.64
CA TYR A 291 16.36 6.08 -0.22
C TYR A 291 15.03 6.13 0.50
N TRP A 292 13.97 6.48 -0.22
CA TRP A 292 12.60 6.29 0.24
C TRP A 292 12.17 4.87 -0.06
N VAL A 293 11.58 4.18 0.91
CA VAL A 293 11.07 2.81 0.77
C VAL A 293 9.62 2.81 1.19
N THR A 294 8.78 2.10 0.45
CA THR A 294 7.36 1.95 0.73
C THR A 294 6.89 0.54 0.37
N VAL A 295 5.90 0.06 1.09
CA VAL A 295 5.22 -1.21 0.81
C VAL A 295 3.74 -0.91 0.70
N THR A 296 3.14 -1.26 -0.43
CA THR A 296 1.71 -1.07 -0.68
C THR A 296 1.01 -2.41 -0.65
N ALA A 297 -0.29 -2.37 -0.34
CA ALA A 297 -1.21 -3.49 -0.54
C ALA A 297 -2.16 -3.17 -1.70
N PHE A 298 -2.59 -4.19 -2.42
CA PHE A 298 -3.58 -4.07 -3.49
C PHE A 298 -4.66 -5.15 -3.39
N ASP A 299 -5.85 -4.85 -3.91
CA ASP A 299 -6.98 -5.79 -3.99
C ASP A 299 -7.07 -6.50 -5.36
N PHE A 300 -7.93 -7.51 -5.47
CA PHE A 300 -8.17 -8.21 -6.73
C PHE A 300 -9.17 -7.49 -7.67
N GLY A 301 -9.77 -6.38 -7.23
CA GLY A 301 -10.80 -5.65 -7.96
C GLY A 301 -12.08 -6.46 -8.21
N SER A 302 -12.81 -6.15 -9.29
CA SER A 302 -13.95 -6.99 -9.72
C SER A 302 -14.15 -6.96 -11.22
N ARG A 303 -13.74 -8.02 -11.90
CA ARG A 303 -13.87 -8.15 -13.36
C ARG A 303 -15.33 -8.20 -13.84
N LYS A 304 -16.25 -8.73 -13.03
CA LYS A 304 -17.69 -8.82 -13.37
C LYS A 304 -18.32 -7.46 -13.61
N ILE A 305 -17.90 -6.45 -12.85
CA ILE A 305 -18.36 -5.07 -12.98
C ILE A 305 -17.28 -4.15 -13.55
N ALA A 306 -16.24 -4.72 -14.16
CA ALA A 306 -15.10 -4.02 -14.75
C ALA A 306 -14.39 -3.04 -13.79
N LEU A 307 -14.39 -3.33 -12.49
CA LEU A 307 -13.60 -2.61 -11.50
C LEU A 307 -12.17 -3.15 -11.54
N SER A 308 -11.22 -2.25 -11.80
CA SER A 308 -9.79 -2.58 -11.75
C SER A 308 -9.32 -2.72 -10.31
N SER A 309 -8.24 -3.48 -10.11
CA SER A 309 -7.53 -3.53 -8.83
C SER A 309 -7.12 -2.13 -8.36
N LEU A 310 -7.32 -1.85 -7.07
CA LEU A 310 -6.82 -0.64 -6.42
C LEU A 310 -5.61 -0.98 -5.54
N GLU A 311 -4.69 -0.03 -5.45
CA GLU A 311 -3.46 -0.14 -4.64
C GLU A 311 -3.37 1.03 -3.68
N SER A 312 -2.97 0.76 -2.44
CA SER A 312 -2.73 1.79 -1.43
C SER A 312 -1.67 2.79 -1.91
N ALA A 313 -1.81 4.07 -1.55
CA ALA A 313 -0.94 5.11 -2.08
C ALA A 313 0.52 4.98 -1.58
N LEU A 314 1.48 5.10 -2.50
CA LEU A 314 2.93 4.95 -2.26
C LEU A 314 3.46 5.80 -1.11
N ASN A 315 2.91 6.99 -0.89
CA ASN A 315 3.40 7.95 0.08
C ASN A 315 2.80 7.78 1.49
N LEU A 316 1.88 6.83 1.72
CA LEU A 316 1.20 6.65 3.01
C LEU A 316 2.13 6.17 4.12
N ASN A 317 2.94 5.14 3.85
CA ASN A 317 3.88 4.56 4.79
C ASN A 317 5.34 4.68 4.31
N ALA A 318 5.63 5.62 3.40
CA ALA A 318 6.98 5.80 2.89
C ALA A 318 7.96 6.24 3.99
N VAL A 319 9.07 5.52 4.13
CA VAL A 319 10.13 5.78 5.10
C VAL A 319 11.43 6.12 4.37
N LEU A 320 12.08 7.20 4.77
CA LEU A 320 13.42 7.54 4.32
C LEU A 320 14.45 6.74 5.12
N ALA A 321 15.48 6.16 4.48
CA ALA A 321 16.56 5.49 5.22
C ALA A 321 17.89 5.59 4.48
N TYR A 322 18.98 5.70 5.24
CA TYR A 322 20.33 5.47 4.72
C TYR A 322 20.71 4.00 4.87
N PRO A 323 21.34 3.36 3.88
CA PRO A 323 21.87 2.00 3.99
C PRO A 323 23.20 2.02 4.75
N LEU A 324 23.08 2.35 6.03
CA LEU A 324 24.14 2.46 7.03
C LEU A 324 23.75 1.64 8.25
N PRO A 325 24.71 1.14 9.06
CA PRO A 325 24.39 0.46 10.31
C PRO A 325 23.47 1.31 11.20
N SER A 326 22.42 0.69 11.76
CA SER A 326 21.53 1.33 12.73
C SER A 326 22.30 1.84 13.96
N THR A 327 21.74 2.79 14.71
CA THR A 327 22.35 3.31 15.94
C THR A 327 22.58 2.22 16.98
N GLU A 328 21.69 1.22 17.04
CA GLU A 328 21.85 0.02 17.86
C GLU A 328 23.07 -0.80 17.42
N ALA A 329 23.21 -1.07 16.11
CA ALA A 329 24.35 -1.80 15.57
C ALA A 329 25.67 -1.04 15.81
N VAL A 330 25.66 0.29 15.67
CA VAL A 330 26.80 1.16 16.00
C VAL A 330 27.26 0.95 17.45
N ALA A 331 26.31 0.98 18.40
CA ALA A 331 26.61 0.80 19.82
C ALA A 331 27.10 -0.62 20.15
N GLN A 332 26.40 -1.65 19.65
CA GLN A 332 26.72 -3.05 19.93
C GLN A 332 28.07 -3.49 19.34
N GLN A 333 28.41 -3.00 18.14
CA GLN A 333 29.64 -3.38 17.45
C GLN A 333 30.80 -2.39 17.71
N GLY A 334 30.55 -1.28 18.42
CA GLY A 334 31.56 -0.26 18.70
C GLY A 334 32.07 0.43 17.42
N LEU A 335 31.19 0.66 16.45
CA LEU A 335 31.58 1.23 15.16
C LEU A 335 32.07 2.67 15.33
N GLN A 336 33.19 2.99 14.68
CA GLN A 336 33.75 4.33 14.71
C GLN A 336 33.04 5.24 13.71
N VAL A 337 32.87 6.51 14.07
CA VAL A 337 32.37 7.56 13.19
C VAL A 337 33.32 7.76 12.02
N GLN A 338 32.75 7.76 10.82
CA GLN A 338 33.48 7.94 9.57
C GLN A 338 32.95 9.18 8.84
N VAL A 339 33.78 9.75 7.97
CA VAL A 339 33.45 10.98 7.22
C VAL A 339 33.65 10.78 5.73
N TYR A 340 32.66 11.16 4.92
CA TYR A 340 32.74 11.14 3.46
C TYR A 340 32.13 12.40 2.81
N PRO A 341 32.63 12.81 1.63
CA PRO A 341 33.91 12.39 1.06
C PRO A 341 35.07 12.96 1.89
N ASN A 342 36.14 12.19 2.03
CA ASN A 342 37.35 12.62 2.73
C ASN A 342 38.58 12.10 1.96
N PRO A 343 39.30 12.95 1.21
CA PRO A 343 39.16 14.41 1.15
C PRO A 343 37.88 14.87 0.44
N TYR A 344 37.33 16.00 0.88
CA TYR A 344 36.32 16.75 0.12
C TYR A 344 37.01 17.61 -0.95
N ARG A 345 36.57 17.48 -2.20
CA ARG A 345 37.11 18.24 -3.33
C ARG A 345 36.04 19.14 -3.94
N ILE A 346 36.29 20.45 -4.02
CA ILE A 346 35.32 21.41 -4.60
C ILE A 346 35.01 21.12 -6.07
N ASP A 347 35.96 20.53 -6.79
CA ASP A 347 35.87 20.16 -8.20
C ASP A 347 35.35 18.72 -8.40
N GLY A 348 34.86 18.06 -7.34
CA GLY A 348 34.41 16.67 -7.37
C GLY A 348 33.07 16.43 -8.07
N GLY A 349 32.32 17.48 -8.44
CA GLY A 349 31.08 17.34 -9.20
C GLY A 349 29.93 16.63 -8.46
N TYR A 350 29.94 16.63 -7.11
CA TYR A 350 29.02 15.85 -6.28
C TYR A 350 27.54 16.15 -6.54
N ALA A 351 27.18 17.41 -6.78
CA ALA A 351 25.80 17.78 -7.10
C ALA A 351 25.33 17.20 -8.44
N ALA A 352 26.20 17.18 -9.46
CA ALA A 352 25.88 16.59 -10.76
C ALA A 352 25.76 15.06 -10.68
N ALA A 353 26.53 14.42 -9.79
CA ALA A 353 26.46 12.99 -9.51
C ALA A 353 25.33 12.59 -8.53
N GLY A 354 24.56 13.56 -8.03
CA GLY A 354 23.43 13.32 -7.12
C GLY A 354 23.84 12.95 -5.69
N PHE A 355 25.04 13.32 -5.23
CA PHE A 355 25.46 13.18 -3.82
C PHE A 355 25.18 14.44 -2.99
N GLU A 356 24.96 15.57 -3.66
CA GLU A 356 24.60 16.85 -3.06
C GLU A 356 23.44 17.47 -3.86
N ASN A 357 22.67 18.37 -3.24
CA ASN A 357 21.65 19.18 -3.93
C ASN A 357 20.69 18.38 -4.85
N ARG A 358 20.26 17.19 -4.43
CA ARG A 358 19.50 16.28 -5.31
C ARG A 358 18.18 16.90 -5.81
N ASP A 359 17.52 17.64 -4.93
CA ASP A 359 16.31 18.42 -5.21
C ASP A 359 16.58 19.72 -6.01
N ARG A 360 17.86 20.08 -6.20
CA ARG A 360 18.36 21.28 -6.88
C ARG A 360 17.79 22.60 -6.31
N THR A 361 17.42 22.62 -5.03
CA THR A 361 16.81 23.78 -4.40
C THR A 361 17.83 24.76 -3.81
N LYS A 362 19.07 24.30 -3.55
CA LYS A 362 20.12 25.11 -2.91
C LYS A 362 21.09 25.71 -3.94
N ALA A 363 21.61 26.89 -3.62
CA ALA A 363 22.74 27.45 -4.34
C ALA A 363 24.00 26.58 -4.14
N ALA A 364 24.87 26.51 -5.16
CA ALA A 364 26.04 25.62 -5.17
C ALA A 364 26.98 25.75 -3.96
N GLU A 365 27.16 26.96 -3.42
CA GLU A 365 27.98 27.19 -2.23
C GLU A 365 27.35 26.65 -0.94
N ARG A 366 26.02 26.51 -0.89
CA ARG A 366 25.25 26.04 0.27
C ARG A 366 24.82 24.58 0.14
N SER A 367 25.04 23.97 -1.01
CA SER A 367 24.73 22.56 -1.23
C SER A 367 25.88 21.61 -0.90
N ARG A 368 27.09 22.15 -0.71
CA ARG A 368 28.27 21.36 -0.36
C ARG A 368 28.06 20.65 0.95
N ALA A 369 28.48 19.40 1.06
CA ALA A 369 28.36 18.63 2.28
C ALA A 369 29.51 17.63 2.45
N VAL A 370 30.03 17.57 3.68
CA VAL A 370 30.66 16.34 4.19
C VAL A 370 29.71 15.68 5.15
N ASN A 371 29.69 14.37 5.15
CA ASN A 371 28.73 13.55 5.86
C ASN A 371 29.45 12.70 6.89
N PHE A 372 28.94 12.72 8.11
CA PHE A 372 29.34 11.87 9.21
C PHE A 372 28.38 10.68 9.27
N TYR A 373 28.90 9.46 9.42
CA TYR A 373 28.08 8.27 9.60
C TYR A 373 28.65 7.34 10.68
N ASN A 374 27.86 6.33 11.06
CA ASN A 374 28.03 5.56 12.30
C ASN A 374 27.90 6.45 13.54
N LEU A 375 27.00 7.45 13.47
CA LEU A 375 26.73 8.31 14.62
C LEU A 375 25.83 7.59 15.62
N PRO A 376 26.02 7.82 16.93
CA PRO A 376 24.97 7.62 17.92
C PRO A 376 23.83 8.62 17.66
N SER A 377 22.60 8.25 18.02
CA SER A 377 21.39 9.08 17.87
C SER A 377 21.49 10.45 18.55
N VAL A 378 22.24 10.54 19.66
CA VAL A 378 22.51 11.78 20.38
C VAL A 378 24.02 11.97 20.55
N CYS A 379 24.58 12.98 19.90
CA CYS A 379 26.00 13.35 20.02
C CYS A 379 26.25 14.83 19.65
N THR A 380 27.41 15.37 20.04
CA THR A 380 27.88 16.67 19.57
C THR A 380 29.10 16.50 18.68
N ILE A 381 29.03 17.04 17.45
CA ILE A 381 30.13 17.04 16.48
C ILE A 381 30.77 18.43 16.50
N ARG A 382 32.07 18.50 16.83
CA ARG A 382 32.85 19.74 16.81
C ARG A 382 33.95 19.65 15.79
N ILE A 383 34.12 20.68 14.98
CA ILE A 383 35.13 20.74 13.93
C ILE A 383 36.08 21.88 14.24
N TYR A 384 37.38 21.60 14.19
CA TYR A 384 38.46 22.51 14.53
C TYR A 384 39.46 22.66 13.39
N THR A 385 40.15 23.79 13.35
CA THR A 385 41.39 23.93 12.58
C THR A 385 42.50 23.08 13.22
N LEU A 386 43.60 22.82 12.50
CA LEU A 386 44.78 22.17 13.07
C LEU A 386 45.39 22.96 14.25
N GLY A 387 45.14 24.28 14.29
CA GLY A 387 45.55 25.16 15.40
C GLY A 387 44.64 25.09 16.63
N GLY A 388 43.52 24.34 16.57
CA GLY A 388 42.57 24.18 17.67
C GLY A 388 41.43 25.20 17.70
N ASP A 389 41.30 26.06 16.69
CA ASP A 389 40.19 27.01 16.62
C ASP A 389 38.89 26.30 16.25
N LEU A 390 37.81 26.54 17.00
CA LEU A 390 36.50 25.98 16.71
C LEU A 390 35.90 26.60 15.45
N VAL A 391 35.66 25.77 14.44
CA VAL A 391 35.12 26.14 13.12
C VAL A 391 33.61 25.98 13.09
N ALA A 392 33.11 24.83 13.56
CA ALA A 392 31.69 24.51 13.59
C ALA A 392 31.37 23.57 14.75
N GLU A 393 30.16 23.67 15.28
CA GLU A 393 29.59 22.75 16.26
C GLU A 393 28.19 22.37 15.76
N ILE A 394 27.90 21.07 15.78
CA ILE A 394 26.64 20.49 15.33
C ILE A 394 26.10 19.68 16.50
N ASP A 395 24.90 20.04 16.95
CA ASP A 395 24.14 19.27 17.92
C ASP A 395 23.29 18.24 17.17
N HIS A 396 23.68 16.97 17.26
CA HIS A 396 22.97 15.87 16.63
C HIS A 396 22.10 15.20 17.68
N ASN A 397 20.79 15.43 17.56
CA ASN A 397 19.80 14.92 18.51
C ASN A 397 18.62 14.37 17.72
N ARG A 398 18.65 13.07 17.45
CA ARG A 398 17.65 12.35 16.67
C ARG A 398 17.01 11.26 17.53
N PRO A 399 15.74 10.92 17.29
CA PRO A 399 15.14 9.76 17.93
C PRO A 399 15.89 8.50 17.52
N ASP A 400 16.01 7.54 18.44
CA ASP A 400 16.53 6.21 18.12
C ASP A 400 15.67 5.57 17.03
N GLY A 401 16.30 4.94 16.03
CA GLY A 401 15.62 4.40 14.85
C GLY A 401 15.15 5.45 13.85
N GLY A 402 15.38 6.74 14.09
CA GLY A 402 15.09 7.81 13.15
C GLY A 402 15.86 7.65 11.83
N PRO A 403 15.31 8.12 10.70
CA PRO A 403 15.85 7.91 9.36
C PRO A 403 17.26 8.50 9.15
N ASP A 404 17.61 9.51 9.95
CA ASP A 404 18.88 10.23 9.96
C ASP A 404 19.65 10.06 11.29
N ALA A 405 19.25 9.14 12.17
CA ALA A 405 19.86 9.02 13.50
C ALA A 405 21.33 8.57 13.50
N GLN A 406 21.77 7.92 12.43
CA GLN A 406 23.14 7.43 12.23
C GLN A 406 23.95 8.31 11.28
N HIS A 407 23.40 9.45 10.83
CA HIS A 407 23.95 10.27 9.75
C HIS A 407 23.77 11.78 9.97
N GLU A 408 24.81 12.58 9.76
CA GLU A 408 24.71 14.04 9.85
C GLU A 408 25.58 14.75 8.81
N GLY A 409 25.07 15.82 8.21
CA GLY A 409 25.76 16.57 7.16
C GLY A 409 26.29 17.92 7.66
N TRP A 410 27.57 18.22 7.39
CA TRP A 410 28.12 19.56 7.56
C TRP A 410 28.27 20.27 6.22
N ASN A 411 27.63 21.42 6.09
CA ASN A 411 27.58 22.21 4.86
C ASN A 411 28.86 22.99 4.52
N LEU A 412 29.98 22.73 5.21
CA LEU A 412 31.26 23.43 5.08
C LEU A 412 31.19 24.95 5.39
N ILE A 413 30.15 25.38 6.09
CA ILE A 413 30.02 26.75 6.60
C ILE A 413 30.45 26.77 8.06
N SER A 414 31.33 27.71 8.39
CA SER A 414 31.78 27.95 9.76
C SER A 414 30.71 28.65 10.60
N ARG A 415 30.88 28.65 11.91
CA ARG A 415 30.06 29.41 12.88
C ARG A 415 29.96 30.91 12.58
N ASN A 416 30.91 31.46 11.82
CA ASN A 416 30.92 32.86 11.39
C ASN A 416 30.16 33.07 10.06
N THR A 417 29.41 32.07 9.59
CA THR A 417 28.65 32.06 8.32
C THR A 417 29.50 32.20 7.05
N GLN A 418 30.78 31.87 7.14
CA GLN A 418 31.72 31.87 6.02
C GLN A 418 32.09 30.45 5.60
N ALA A 419 32.22 30.21 4.29
CA ALA A 419 32.73 28.96 3.77
C ALA A 419 34.18 28.75 4.21
N VAL A 420 34.50 27.55 4.70
CA VAL A 420 35.85 27.17 5.13
C VAL A 420 36.83 27.12 3.96
N VAL A 421 38.14 27.11 4.22
CA VAL A 421 39.19 27.13 3.17
C VAL A 421 39.84 25.75 3.01
N THR A 422 40.72 25.60 2.02
CA THR A 422 41.56 24.40 1.88
C THR A 422 42.39 24.17 3.14
N GLY A 423 42.39 22.95 3.66
CA GLY A 423 43.14 22.61 4.87
C GLY A 423 42.81 21.26 5.46
N ILE A 424 43.56 20.92 6.52
CA ILE A 424 43.28 19.78 7.39
C ILE A 424 42.53 20.30 8.61
N TYR A 425 41.40 19.67 8.89
CA TYR A 425 40.56 19.94 10.05
C TYR A 425 40.50 18.69 10.94
N ILE A 426 40.25 18.91 12.22
CA ILE A 426 40.05 17.85 13.21
C ILE A 426 38.57 17.86 13.57
N TYR A 427 37.92 16.70 13.56
CA TYR A 427 36.59 16.56 14.12
C TYR A 427 36.66 15.81 15.46
N HIS A 428 35.77 16.18 16.37
CA HIS A 428 35.56 15.56 17.67
C HIS A 428 34.09 15.23 17.80
N VAL A 429 33.75 13.95 17.98
CA VAL A 429 32.39 13.51 18.27
C VAL A 429 32.33 13.09 19.73
N SER A 430 31.40 13.66 20.48
CA SER A 430 31.20 13.39 21.90
C SER A 430 29.79 12.87 22.13
N SER A 431 29.65 11.72 22.79
CA SER A 431 28.37 11.08 23.07
C SER A 431 28.42 10.28 24.37
N SER A 432 27.30 9.69 24.79
CA SER A 432 27.26 8.74 25.89
C SER A 432 28.08 7.46 25.63
N LEU A 433 28.36 7.12 24.36
CA LEU A 433 29.21 5.99 23.97
C LEU A 433 30.71 6.31 24.05
N GLY A 434 31.07 7.59 24.25
CA GLY A 434 32.45 8.06 24.37
C GLY A 434 32.80 9.19 23.41
N ASP A 435 34.08 9.55 23.41
CA ASP A 435 34.68 10.60 22.60
C ASP A 435 35.54 10.00 21.47
N GLN A 436 35.39 10.55 20.26
CA GLN A 436 36.19 10.16 19.11
C GLN A 436 36.80 11.38 18.42
N LEU A 437 38.09 11.30 18.11
CA LEU A 437 38.79 12.28 17.26
C LEU A 437 39.07 11.70 15.88
N GLY A 438 38.93 12.52 14.85
CA GLY A 438 39.36 12.17 13.50
C GLY A 438 39.79 13.38 12.68
N LYS A 439 40.19 13.14 11.44
CA LYS A 439 40.71 14.17 10.53
C LYS A 439 39.86 14.22 9.27
N LEU A 440 39.61 15.42 8.79
CA LEU A 440 38.97 15.67 7.50
C LEU A 440 39.82 16.64 6.68
N VAL A 441 39.90 16.41 5.38
CA VAL A 441 40.69 17.23 4.46
C VAL A 441 39.77 17.90 3.46
N ILE A 442 39.94 19.21 3.26
CA ILE A 442 39.18 20.00 2.29
C ILE A 442 40.15 20.55 1.26
N ILE A 443 39.82 20.38 -0.03
CA ILE A 443 40.58 20.85 -1.19
C ILE A 443 39.63 21.72 -2.02
N LYS A 444 39.86 23.03 -2.00
CA LYS A 444 39.24 24.02 -2.89
C LYS A 444 40.14 24.38 -4.06
#